data_AF-A0A947NHK5-F1
#
_entry.id   AF-A0A947NHK5-F1
#
_cell.length_a   1.000
_cell.length_b   1.000
_cell.length_c   1.000
_cell.angle_alpha   90.00
_cell.angle_beta   90.00
_cell.angle_gamma   90.00
#
_symmetry.space_group_name_H-M   'P 1'
#
loop_
_entity.id
_entity.type
_entity.pdbx_description
1 polymer ?
#
loop_
_entity_poly.entity_id
_entity_poly.type
_entity_poly.pdbx_seq_one_letter_code
_entity_poly.pdbx_strand_id
1 'polypeptide(L)'
;GRIESESEAAESSVRVSGPVRHRVHFGAVYQLLQQIADGLPHERVWILLDEWSEIPIELQPILADLIKRALFPLRGITVKIAAIEQRSRFRAQTAGGGYVGIELGADAAADIDLDDFMVFGNDEELARSFFAELLHRHVLSALEQRDDVIVPGSAASFVQEAFTQRPVFDELVKAAEGVPRDAINIVSYAARVADNSAIGMPNVRQAARRWYLQDKEAAVSANPEARALLNWIIDEVIQGRRARAFLLRQGEPMRSDLIRSLYDARVLHVIKKGVSSRDHAGVRFDVYAIDYGCYVELLTTARAPAGLFEVDGDDVSGFVEVPADDYRSIRRAILDLARFEEERA
;
A
#
# COMPACT_ATOMS: atom_id res chain seq x y z
N GLY A 1 30.17 53.98 -42.30
CA GLY A 1 30.65 52.83 -43.07
C GLY A 1 29.61 51.75 -43.00
N ARG A 2 29.09 51.37 -44.16
CA ARG A 2 28.19 50.23 -44.40
C ARG A 2 28.73 48.96 -43.73
N ILE A 3 27.85 48.16 -43.14
CA ILE A 3 27.60 46.74 -43.47
C ILE A 3 26.28 46.38 -42.77
N GLU A 4 25.21 46.36 -43.56
CA GLU A 4 23.97 45.65 -43.28
C GLU A 4 24.24 44.16 -43.50
N SER A 5 23.82 43.30 -42.58
CA SER A 5 23.53 41.90 -42.87
C SER A 5 22.16 41.59 -42.28
N GLU A 6 21.12 41.98 -42.99
CA GLU A 6 19.77 41.49 -42.75
C GLU A 6 19.69 40.04 -43.24
N SER A 7 19.60 39.12 -42.28
CA SER A 7 19.12 37.76 -42.53
C SER A 7 17.61 37.79 -42.36
N GLU A 8 16.88 38.01 -43.46
CA GLU A 8 15.44 37.78 -43.53
C GLU A 8 15.15 36.29 -43.26
N ALA A 9 14.83 35.95 -42.01
CA ALA A 9 14.19 34.69 -41.68
C ALA A 9 12.74 34.75 -42.17
N ALA A 10 12.48 34.15 -43.33
CA ALA A 10 11.12 33.97 -43.83
C ALA A 10 10.32 33.11 -42.84
N GLU A 11 9.47 33.73 -42.03
CA GLU A 11 8.47 33.04 -41.23
C GLU A 11 7.44 32.39 -42.16
N SER A 12 7.64 31.11 -42.47
CA SER A 12 6.64 30.31 -43.16
C SER A 12 5.48 30.00 -42.19
N SER A 13 4.45 30.85 -42.17
CA SER A 13 3.23 30.53 -41.43
C SER A 13 2.43 29.48 -42.22
N VAL A 14 2.41 28.23 -41.73
CA VAL A 14 1.56 27.18 -42.30
C VAL A 14 0.15 27.35 -41.75
N ARG A 15 -0.80 27.79 -42.58
CA ARG A 15 -2.23 27.78 -42.24
C ARG A 15 -2.76 26.35 -42.31
N VAL A 16 -3.00 25.75 -41.15
CA VAL A 16 -3.69 24.46 -41.03
C VAL A 16 -5.17 24.72 -40.72
N SER A 17 -6.08 24.21 -41.55
CA SER A 17 -7.53 24.28 -41.30
C SER A 17 -8.13 22.89 -41.23
N GLY A 18 -8.93 22.62 -40.20
CA GLY A 18 -9.62 21.35 -39.99
C GLY A 18 -9.58 20.91 -38.53
N PRO A 19 -10.33 19.86 -38.16
CA PRO A 19 -10.30 19.33 -36.80
C PRO A 19 -8.93 18.70 -36.52
N VAL A 20 -8.25 19.18 -35.47
CA VAL A 20 -7.00 18.59 -34.99
C VAL A 20 -7.27 17.17 -34.52
N ARG A 21 -6.54 16.20 -35.06
CA ARG A 21 -6.57 14.80 -34.61
C ARG A 21 -5.20 14.40 -34.12
N HIS A 22 -5.10 14.12 -32.83
CA HIS A 22 -3.90 13.54 -32.25
C HIS A 22 -3.84 12.05 -32.59
N ARG A 23 -2.71 11.59 -33.10
CA ARG A 23 -2.46 10.17 -33.40
C ARG A 23 -1.08 9.78 -32.92
N VAL A 24 -0.98 8.58 -32.36
CA VAL A 24 0.30 7.96 -32.02
C VAL A 24 0.72 7.07 -33.19
N HIS A 25 1.93 7.31 -33.71
CA HIS A 25 2.52 6.49 -34.75
C HIS A 25 3.27 5.31 -34.14
N PHE A 26 2.55 4.27 -33.72
CA PHE A 26 3.14 3.12 -33.02
C PHE A 26 4.30 2.46 -33.77
N GLY A 27 4.25 2.39 -35.10
CA GLY A 27 5.36 1.82 -35.88
C GLY A 27 6.67 2.62 -35.77
N ALA A 28 6.58 3.97 -35.75
CA ALA A 28 7.75 4.82 -35.57
C ALA A 28 8.27 4.75 -34.13
N VAL A 29 7.36 4.75 -33.15
CA VAL A 29 7.70 4.57 -31.73
C VAL A 29 8.40 3.23 -31.52
N TYR A 30 7.88 2.16 -32.11
CA TYR A 30 8.47 0.83 -32.05
C TYR A 30 9.90 0.81 -32.58
N GLN A 31 10.13 1.35 -33.79
CA GLN A 31 11.46 1.36 -34.39
C GLN A 31 12.49 2.10 -33.54
N LEU A 32 12.11 3.28 -33.02
CA LEU A 32 13.00 4.09 -32.20
C LEU A 32 13.31 3.42 -30.85
N LEU A 33 12.30 2.87 -30.18
CA LEU A 33 12.49 2.22 -28.89
C LEU A 33 13.25 0.88 -29.02
N GLN A 34 13.05 0.13 -30.11
CA GLN A 34 13.81 -1.09 -30.36
C GLN A 34 15.29 -0.77 -30.59
N GLN A 35 15.60 0.28 -31.36
CA GLN A 35 16.99 0.73 -31.56
C GLN A 35 17.66 1.12 -30.23
N ILE A 36 16.91 1.73 -29.30
CA ILE A 36 17.42 2.03 -27.96
C ILE A 36 17.71 0.75 -27.19
N ALA A 37 16.77 -0.21 -27.20
CA ALA A 37 16.96 -1.48 -26.49
C ALA A 37 18.15 -2.27 -27.03
N ASP A 38 18.28 -2.38 -28.35
CA ASP A 38 19.37 -3.09 -29.04
C ASP A 38 20.73 -2.41 -28.81
N GLY A 39 20.74 -1.10 -28.53
CA GLY A 39 21.95 -0.32 -28.27
C GLY A 39 22.47 -0.41 -26.83
N LEU A 40 21.74 -1.03 -25.91
CA LEU A 40 22.10 -1.09 -24.49
C LEU A 40 22.86 -2.37 -24.12
N PRO A 41 23.74 -2.31 -23.10
CA PRO A 41 24.35 -3.50 -22.54
C PRO A 41 23.29 -4.51 -22.11
N HIS A 42 23.44 -5.77 -22.55
CA HIS A 42 22.49 -6.87 -22.31
C HIS A 42 21.12 -6.73 -22.99
N GLU A 43 20.96 -5.79 -23.94
CA GLU A 43 19.76 -5.61 -24.77
C GLU A 43 18.46 -5.55 -23.93
N ARG A 44 18.53 -4.93 -22.75
CA ARG A 44 17.44 -4.94 -21.78
C ARG A 44 17.14 -3.57 -21.20
N VAL A 45 15.86 -3.22 -21.18
CA VAL A 45 15.32 -1.98 -20.61
C VAL A 45 14.22 -2.29 -19.62
N TRP A 46 14.32 -1.73 -18.42
CA TRP A 46 13.24 -1.79 -17.43
C TRP A 46 12.56 -0.43 -17.36
N ILE A 47 11.26 -0.42 -17.58
CA ILE A 47 10.42 0.77 -17.45
C ILE A 47 9.57 0.56 -16.21
N LEU A 48 9.88 1.34 -15.17
CA LEU A 48 9.17 1.31 -13.90
C LEU A 48 8.25 2.54 -13.85
N LEU A 49 6.94 2.29 -13.82
CA LEU A 49 5.93 3.32 -13.66
C LEU A 49 5.42 3.27 -12.23
N ASP A 50 5.62 4.34 -11.49
CA ASP A 50 5.12 4.51 -10.14
C ASP A 50 3.91 5.47 -10.12
N GLU A 51 3.13 5.43 -9.04
CA GLU A 51 1.99 6.32 -8.81
C GLU A 51 0.89 6.24 -9.89
N TRP A 52 0.57 5.03 -10.38
CA TRP A 52 -0.48 4.84 -11.39
C TRP A 52 -1.84 5.43 -10.98
N SER A 53 -2.13 5.41 -9.67
CA SER A 53 -3.37 5.92 -9.08
C SER A 53 -3.54 7.44 -9.14
N GLU A 54 -2.50 8.19 -9.49
CA GLU A 54 -2.58 9.66 -9.68
C GLU A 54 -3.15 10.03 -11.06
N ILE A 55 -3.18 9.07 -11.99
CA ILE A 55 -3.84 9.26 -13.28
C ILE A 55 -5.36 9.21 -13.05
N PRO A 56 -6.14 10.17 -13.61
CA PRO A 56 -7.59 10.14 -13.53
C PRO A 56 -8.15 8.78 -14.00
N ILE A 57 -9.08 8.21 -13.23
CA ILE A 57 -9.52 6.81 -13.36
C ILE A 57 -10.07 6.48 -14.76
N GLU A 58 -10.65 7.47 -15.44
CA GLU A 58 -11.16 7.39 -16.80
C GLU A 58 -10.07 7.42 -17.87
N LEU A 59 -8.90 7.98 -17.58
CA LEU A 59 -7.75 8.04 -18.48
C LEU A 59 -6.83 6.83 -18.33
N GLN A 60 -6.85 6.16 -17.18
CA GLN A 60 -5.99 4.99 -16.91
C GLN A 60 -6.12 3.89 -17.99
N PRO A 61 -7.32 3.44 -18.43
CA PRO A 61 -7.42 2.43 -19.49
C PRO A 61 -6.81 2.89 -20.82
N ILE A 62 -6.92 4.17 -21.13
CA ILE A 62 -6.39 4.74 -22.37
C ILE A 62 -4.86 4.72 -22.33
N LEU A 63 -4.25 5.19 -21.23
CA LEU A 63 -2.80 5.14 -21.07
C LEU A 63 -2.28 3.70 -21.05
N ALA A 64 -2.99 2.79 -20.37
CA ALA A 64 -2.67 1.37 -20.35
C ALA A 64 -2.64 0.78 -21.78
N ASP A 65 -3.60 1.17 -22.63
CA ASP A 65 -3.64 0.72 -24.03
C ASP A 65 -2.47 1.25 -24.85
N LEU A 66 -2.11 2.52 -24.64
CA LEU A 66 -0.95 3.13 -25.29
C LEU A 66 0.35 2.44 -24.88
N ILE A 67 0.54 2.20 -23.59
CA ILE A 67 1.69 1.45 -23.03
C ILE A 67 1.74 0.07 -23.63
N LYS A 68 0.63 -0.66 -23.61
CA LYS A 68 0.54 -2.02 -24.16
C LYS A 68 0.97 -2.04 -25.62
N ARG A 69 0.40 -1.17 -26.45
CA ARG A 69 0.68 -1.14 -27.90
C ARG A 69 2.07 -0.64 -28.24
N ALA A 70 2.62 0.28 -27.45
CA ALA A 70 3.93 0.87 -27.71
C ALA A 70 5.08 0.00 -27.19
N LEU A 71 4.92 -0.62 -26.01
CA LEU A 71 6.02 -1.22 -25.26
C LEU A 71 6.02 -2.75 -25.26
N PHE A 72 4.87 -3.40 -25.14
CA PHE A 72 4.83 -4.86 -24.98
C PHE A 72 5.34 -5.65 -26.20
N PRO A 73 5.20 -5.15 -27.46
CA PRO A 73 5.78 -5.83 -28.61
C PRO A 73 7.31 -5.76 -28.70
N LEU A 74 7.97 -4.90 -27.92
CA LEU A 74 9.41 -4.66 -28.02
C LEU A 74 10.20 -5.75 -27.29
N ARG A 75 11.24 -6.26 -27.96
CA ARG A 75 12.14 -7.25 -27.36
C ARG A 75 13.08 -6.55 -26.40
N GLY A 76 13.36 -7.21 -25.27
CA GLY A 76 14.26 -6.67 -24.26
C GLY A 76 13.63 -5.64 -23.32
N ILE A 77 12.37 -5.24 -23.54
CA ILE A 77 11.69 -4.29 -22.65
C ILE A 77 10.84 -5.04 -21.63
N THR A 78 10.96 -4.65 -20.36
CA THR A 78 10.08 -5.07 -19.27
C THR A 78 9.42 -3.85 -18.66
N VAL A 79 8.09 -3.86 -18.59
CA VAL A 79 7.31 -2.80 -17.93
C VAL A 79 6.82 -3.32 -16.60
N LYS A 80 7.05 -2.55 -15.52
CA LYS A 80 6.47 -2.78 -14.21
C LYS A 80 5.67 -1.55 -13.82
N ILE A 81 4.44 -1.75 -13.41
CA ILE A 81 3.53 -0.69 -13.01
C ILE A 81 3.19 -0.92 -11.56
N ALA A 82 3.63 -0.02 -10.68
CA ALA A 82 3.19 0.02 -9.30
C ALA A 82 1.82 0.71 -9.26
N ALA A 83 0.85 0.04 -8.64
CA ALA A 83 -0.54 0.45 -8.71
C ALA A 83 -1.27 0.01 -7.44
N ILE A 84 -2.11 0.90 -6.91
CA ILE A 84 -3.02 0.59 -5.80
C ILE A 84 -4.27 -0.06 -6.41
N GLU A 85 -4.53 -1.32 -6.10
CA GLU A 85 -5.58 -2.14 -6.76
C GLU A 85 -6.94 -1.41 -6.81
N GLN A 86 -7.38 -0.85 -5.69
CA GLN A 86 -8.69 -0.17 -5.57
C GLN A 86 -8.78 1.20 -6.26
N ARG A 87 -7.61 1.79 -6.60
CA ARG A 87 -7.50 3.07 -7.32
C ARG A 87 -7.06 2.89 -8.77
N SER A 88 -7.03 1.65 -9.24
CA SER A 88 -6.48 1.31 -10.55
C SER A 88 -7.51 0.64 -11.46
N ARG A 89 -7.61 1.14 -12.68
CA ARG A 89 -8.45 0.63 -13.75
C ARG A 89 -7.62 0.47 -15.02
N PHE A 90 -7.06 -0.72 -15.20
CA PHE A 90 -6.25 -1.04 -16.37
C PHE A 90 -7.04 -1.29 -17.65
N ARG A 91 -8.35 -1.56 -17.55
CA ARG A 91 -9.21 -1.94 -18.68
C ARG A 91 -10.57 -1.25 -18.64
N ALA A 92 -11.07 -0.88 -19.83
CA ALA A 92 -12.45 -0.48 -20.05
C ALA A 92 -13.05 -1.25 -21.24
N GLN A 93 -14.28 -1.71 -21.12
CA GLN A 93 -15.01 -2.30 -22.24
C GLN A 93 -15.43 -1.22 -23.23
N THR A 94 -15.44 -1.56 -24.51
CA THR A 94 -15.97 -0.70 -25.58
C THR A 94 -17.36 -1.17 -26.00
N ALA A 95 -18.16 -0.27 -26.57
CA ALA A 95 -19.54 -0.54 -26.96
C ALA A 95 -19.72 -1.72 -27.94
N GLY A 96 -18.64 -2.15 -28.62
CA GLY A 96 -18.64 -3.26 -29.57
C GLY A 96 -18.18 -4.61 -28.98
N GLY A 97 -18.11 -4.75 -27.65
CA GLY A 97 -17.63 -5.98 -26.99
C GLY A 97 -16.11 -6.16 -27.00
N GLY A 98 -15.36 -5.17 -27.49
CA GLY A 98 -13.91 -5.09 -27.32
C GLY A 98 -13.52 -4.43 -26.00
N TYR A 99 -12.23 -4.14 -25.85
CA TYR A 99 -11.73 -3.38 -24.72
C TYR A 99 -10.58 -2.45 -25.12
N VAL A 100 -10.33 -1.45 -24.28
CA VAL A 100 -9.17 -0.58 -24.30
C VAL A 100 -8.43 -0.80 -22.99
N GLY A 101 -7.10 -0.98 -23.07
CA GLY A 101 -6.24 -1.09 -21.90
C GLY A 101 -5.45 -2.39 -21.84
N ILE A 102 -5.07 -2.78 -20.62
CA ILE A 102 -4.33 -4.02 -20.31
C ILE A 102 -5.28 -4.99 -19.62
N GLU A 103 -5.40 -6.20 -20.15
CA GLU A 103 -6.09 -7.30 -19.49
C GLU A 103 -5.14 -8.05 -18.56
N LEU A 104 -5.35 -7.90 -17.25
CA LEU A 104 -4.57 -8.64 -16.25
C LEU A 104 -4.79 -10.16 -16.41
N GLY A 105 -3.71 -10.93 -16.30
CA GLY A 105 -3.66 -12.38 -16.52
C GLY A 105 -3.52 -12.80 -17.99
N ALA A 106 -3.91 -11.96 -18.96
CA ALA A 106 -3.77 -12.25 -20.39
C ALA A 106 -2.64 -11.43 -21.05
N ASP A 107 -2.66 -10.11 -20.84
CA ASP A 107 -1.66 -9.19 -21.38
C ASP A 107 -0.49 -8.95 -20.41
N ALA A 108 -0.76 -8.98 -19.09
CA ALA A 108 0.24 -8.74 -18.05
C ALA A 108 -0.02 -9.62 -16.82
N ALA A 109 1.04 -10.12 -16.19
CA ALA A 109 0.94 -10.83 -14.91
C ALA A 109 0.57 -9.86 -13.77
N ALA A 110 -0.27 -10.32 -12.84
CA ALA A 110 -0.72 -9.53 -11.68
C ALA A 110 -0.05 -9.99 -10.37
N ASP A 111 1.00 -10.82 -10.47
CA ASP A 111 1.31 -11.82 -9.44
C ASP A 111 2.10 -11.33 -8.22
N ILE A 112 2.36 -10.03 -8.06
CA ILE A 112 3.13 -9.52 -6.92
C ILE A 112 2.31 -8.47 -6.18
N ASP A 113 1.67 -8.89 -5.10
CA ASP A 113 1.11 -8.01 -4.08
C ASP A 113 2.20 -7.73 -3.02
N LEU A 114 2.60 -6.47 -2.88
CA LEU A 114 3.65 -6.07 -1.94
C LEU A 114 3.18 -6.16 -0.47
N ASP A 115 1.88 -6.03 -0.21
CA ASP A 115 1.32 -6.07 1.13
C ASP A 115 1.41 -7.49 1.70
N ASP A 116 1.25 -8.51 0.85
CA ASP A 116 1.40 -9.92 1.25
C ASP A 116 2.82 -10.25 1.76
N PHE A 117 3.85 -9.58 1.24
CA PHE A 117 5.25 -9.88 1.56
C PHE A 117 5.82 -9.07 2.75
N MET A 118 5.29 -7.89 3.04
CA MET A 118 5.90 -6.96 4.00
C MET A 118 5.16 -6.87 5.34
N VAL A 119 3.93 -7.41 5.46
CA VAL A 119 3.15 -7.37 6.70
C VAL A 119 3.66 -8.39 7.72
N PHE A 120 3.99 -7.93 8.93
CA PHE A 120 4.57 -8.74 10.01
C PHE A 120 3.76 -9.99 10.35
N GLY A 121 2.42 -9.93 10.24
CA GLY A 121 1.54 -11.06 10.55
C GLY A 121 1.61 -12.23 9.56
N ASN A 122 2.12 -12.02 8.34
CA ASN A 122 2.22 -13.07 7.32
C ASN A 122 3.50 -13.89 7.46
N ASP A 123 4.66 -13.22 7.51
CA ASP A 123 5.97 -13.83 7.74
C ASP A 123 6.83 -12.90 8.60
N GLU A 124 6.84 -13.17 9.91
CA GLU A 124 7.57 -12.34 10.87
C GLU A 124 9.08 -12.35 10.64
N GLU A 125 9.67 -13.46 10.19
CA GLU A 125 11.12 -13.52 9.96
C GLU A 125 11.52 -12.73 8.73
N LEU A 126 10.76 -12.87 7.63
CA LEU A 126 10.98 -12.12 6.41
C LEU A 126 10.79 -10.63 6.66
N ALA A 127 9.69 -10.21 7.30
CA ALA A 127 9.44 -8.81 7.62
C ALA A 127 10.57 -8.23 8.50
N ARG A 128 10.99 -8.94 9.56
CA ARG A 128 12.11 -8.51 10.41
C ARG A 128 13.39 -8.34 9.61
N SER A 129 13.74 -9.32 8.76
CA SER A 129 14.96 -9.26 7.95
C SER A 129 14.93 -8.09 6.96
N PHE A 130 13.79 -7.85 6.32
CA PHE A 130 13.59 -6.78 5.36
C PHE A 130 13.74 -5.41 6.03
N PHE A 131 13.03 -5.15 7.14
CA PHE A 131 13.09 -3.85 7.81
C PHE A 131 14.45 -3.60 8.46
N ALA A 132 15.13 -4.64 8.96
CA ALA A 132 16.48 -4.49 9.50
C ALA A 132 17.45 -4.04 8.39
N GLU A 133 17.40 -4.69 7.23
CA GLU A 133 18.22 -4.36 6.08
C GLU A 133 17.88 -2.97 5.50
N LEU A 134 16.59 -2.65 5.41
CA LEU A 134 16.11 -1.35 4.94
C LEU A 134 16.70 -0.21 5.80
N LEU A 135 16.53 -0.30 7.12
CA LEU A 135 16.98 0.75 8.03
C LEU A 135 18.51 0.84 8.07
N HIS A 136 19.20 -0.30 8.07
CA HIS A 136 20.66 -0.34 8.04
C HIS A 136 21.21 0.33 6.76
N ARG A 137 20.69 -0.02 5.58
CA ARG A 137 21.08 0.61 4.32
C ARG A 137 20.71 2.08 4.26
N HIS A 138 19.55 2.46 4.79
CA HIS A 138 19.13 3.85 4.86
C HIS A 138 20.12 4.70 5.66
N VAL A 139 20.53 4.22 6.83
CA VAL A 139 21.53 4.90 7.68
C VAL A 139 22.90 4.92 7.04
N LEU A 140 23.36 3.79 6.46
CA LEU A 140 24.62 3.74 5.73
C LEU A 140 24.66 4.77 4.59
N SER A 141 23.60 4.85 3.79
CA SER A 141 23.52 5.82 2.69
C SER A 141 23.50 7.26 3.19
N ALA A 142 22.78 7.54 4.28
CA ALA A 142 22.72 8.88 4.87
C ALA A 142 24.06 9.34 5.47
N LEU A 143 24.91 8.40 5.88
CA LEU A 143 26.20 8.65 6.54
C LEU A 143 27.41 8.40 5.64
N GLU A 144 27.21 8.11 4.35
CA GLU A 144 28.29 7.77 3.41
C GLU A 144 29.42 8.83 3.34
N GLN A 145 29.08 10.10 3.61
CA GLN A 145 30.03 11.22 3.59
C GLN A 145 30.51 11.65 4.99
N ARG A 146 30.21 10.86 6.03
CA ARG A 146 30.56 11.15 7.42
C ARG A 146 31.52 10.11 7.98
N ASP A 147 32.81 10.44 7.91
CA ASP A 147 33.88 9.60 8.45
C ASP A 147 33.91 9.55 9.99
N ASP A 148 33.17 10.42 10.66
CA ASP A 148 33.15 10.53 12.12
C ASP A 148 32.13 9.60 12.81
N VAL A 149 31.32 8.86 12.03
CA VAL A 149 30.29 7.96 12.56
C VAL A 149 30.50 6.56 12.01
N ILE A 150 30.71 5.59 12.91
CA ILE A 150 30.86 4.17 12.55
C ILE A 150 29.48 3.53 12.60
N VAL A 151 28.98 3.11 11.45
CA VAL A 151 27.75 2.29 11.36
C VAL A 151 28.13 0.82 11.48
N PRO A 152 27.38 0.00 12.23
CA PRO A 152 27.62 -1.44 12.30
C PRO A 152 27.69 -2.09 10.91
N GLY A 153 28.54 -3.11 10.75
CA GLY A 153 28.77 -3.76 9.45
C GLY A 153 27.64 -4.69 8.98
N SER A 154 26.63 -4.94 9.80
CA SER A 154 25.48 -5.79 9.46
C SER A 154 24.17 -5.23 10.04
N ALA A 155 23.06 -5.54 9.37
CA ALA A 155 21.73 -5.17 9.84
C ALA A 155 21.40 -5.74 11.23
N ALA A 156 21.86 -6.96 11.52
CA ALA A 156 21.66 -7.59 12.84
C ALA A 156 22.39 -6.82 13.95
N SER A 157 23.66 -6.44 13.73
CA SER A 157 24.43 -5.63 14.68
C SER A 157 23.84 -4.22 14.83
N PHE A 158 23.36 -3.63 13.73
CA PHE A 158 22.68 -2.34 13.75
C PHE A 158 21.42 -2.37 14.64
N VAL A 159 20.55 -3.37 14.47
CA VAL A 159 19.35 -3.51 15.32
C VAL A 159 19.73 -3.76 16.79
N GLN A 160 20.76 -4.56 17.05
CA GLN A 160 21.22 -4.84 18.42
C GLN A 160 21.74 -3.59 19.14
N GLU A 161 22.37 -2.67 18.43
CA GLU A 161 22.87 -1.41 19.00
C GLU A 161 21.74 -0.37 19.12
N ALA A 162 20.87 -0.27 18.11
CA ALA A 162 19.83 0.74 18.05
C ALA A 162 18.67 0.49 19.03
N PHE A 163 18.38 -0.75 19.40
CA PHE A 163 17.22 -1.12 20.21
C PHE A 163 17.62 -1.83 21.51
N THR A 164 16.86 -1.60 22.58
CA THR A 164 17.18 -2.22 23.89
C THR A 164 17.03 -3.75 23.89
N GLN A 165 16.14 -4.28 23.07
CA GLN A 165 15.87 -5.72 22.94
C GLN A 165 15.11 -6.03 21.65
N ARG A 166 15.21 -7.28 21.17
CA ARG A 166 14.54 -7.75 19.95
C ARG A 166 13.02 -7.46 19.92
N PRO A 167 12.24 -7.67 21.00
CA PRO A 167 10.81 -7.33 20.99
C PRO A 167 10.47 -5.86 20.71
N VAL A 168 11.41 -4.93 20.96
CA VAL A 168 11.18 -3.50 20.64
C VAL A 168 11.29 -3.27 19.13
N PHE A 169 12.23 -3.95 18.47
CA PHE A 169 12.31 -3.91 17.02
C PHE A 169 11.09 -4.58 16.38
N ASP A 170 10.63 -5.71 16.92
CA ASP A 170 9.40 -6.37 16.45
C ASP A 170 8.19 -5.45 16.57
N GLU A 171 8.10 -4.65 17.64
CA GLU A 171 7.05 -3.63 17.79
C GLU A 171 7.14 -2.55 16.70
N LEU A 172 8.35 -2.10 16.34
CA LEU A 172 8.53 -1.14 15.25
C LEU A 172 8.06 -1.73 13.92
N VAL A 173 8.42 -2.98 13.63
CA VAL A 173 8.02 -3.66 12.39
C VAL A 173 6.49 -3.84 12.34
N LYS A 174 5.86 -4.18 13.47
CA LYS A 174 4.40 -4.21 13.60
C LYS A 174 3.78 -2.84 13.36
N ALA A 175 4.33 -1.79 13.97
CA ALA A 175 3.84 -0.42 13.83
C ALA A 175 4.01 0.15 12.42
N ALA A 176 4.96 -0.38 11.64
CA ALA A 176 5.15 -0.02 10.25
C ALA A 176 4.13 -0.66 9.29
N GLU A 177 3.47 -1.75 9.70
CA GLU A 177 2.45 -2.46 8.92
C GLU A 177 2.87 -2.78 7.47
N GLY A 178 4.14 -3.12 7.30
CA GLY A 178 4.69 -3.42 5.97
C GLY A 178 4.99 -2.20 5.11
N VAL A 179 4.84 -0.97 5.62
CA VAL A 179 5.14 0.27 4.90
C VAL A 179 6.56 0.78 5.25
N PRO A 180 7.54 0.71 4.32
CA PRO A 180 8.92 1.19 4.54
C PRO A 180 9.01 2.63 5.04
N ARG A 181 8.16 3.51 4.48
CA ARG A 181 8.10 4.93 4.84
C ARG A 181 7.65 5.15 6.28
N ASP A 182 6.65 4.40 6.73
CA ASP A 182 6.15 4.49 8.10
C ASP A 182 7.24 4.02 9.08
N ALA A 183 7.95 2.92 8.78
CA ALA A 183 9.08 2.46 9.60
C ALA A 183 10.17 3.55 9.77
N ILE A 184 10.59 4.19 8.67
CA ILE A 184 11.61 5.25 8.71
C ILE A 184 11.15 6.44 9.57
N ASN A 185 9.90 6.86 9.43
CA ASN A 185 9.38 7.99 10.20
C ASN A 185 9.21 7.66 11.68
N ILE A 186 8.66 6.47 11.99
CA ILE A 186 8.48 6.01 13.36
C ILE A 186 9.84 5.85 14.04
N VAL A 187 10.82 5.19 13.42
CA VAL A 187 12.15 5.01 14.02
C VAL A 187 12.89 6.34 14.18
N SER A 188 12.75 7.27 13.23
CA SER A 188 13.36 8.60 13.32
C SER A 188 12.83 9.38 14.53
N TYR A 189 11.52 9.30 14.77
CA TYR A 189 10.95 9.92 15.98
C TYR A 189 11.37 9.17 17.25
N ALA A 190 11.32 7.83 17.24
CA ALA A 190 11.69 7.02 18.39
C ALA A 190 13.14 7.28 18.82
N ALA A 191 14.07 7.35 17.86
CA ALA A 191 15.47 7.69 18.07
C ALA A 191 15.63 9.09 18.67
N ARG A 192 14.90 10.10 18.16
CA ARG A 192 14.93 11.47 18.71
C ARG A 192 14.45 11.55 20.16
N VAL A 193 13.48 10.72 20.55
CA VAL A 193 13.00 10.66 21.94
C VAL A 193 13.98 9.88 22.82
N ALA A 194 14.59 8.82 22.29
CA ALA A 194 15.61 8.03 23.00
C ALA A 194 16.93 8.82 23.16
N ASP A 195 17.18 9.81 22.31
CA ASP A 195 18.37 10.65 22.29
C ASP A 195 19.65 9.80 22.21
N ASN A 196 20.54 9.87 23.21
CA ASN A 196 21.78 9.09 23.25
C ASN A 196 21.60 7.66 23.81
N SER A 197 20.36 7.22 24.08
CA SER A 197 20.07 5.88 24.57
C SER A 197 19.53 4.97 23.47
N ALA A 198 19.66 3.66 23.65
CA ALA A 198 19.00 2.69 22.78
C ALA A 198 17.47 2.85 22.82
N ILE A 199 16.81 2.65 21.68
CA ILE A 199 15.36 2.80 21.50
C ILE A 199 14.65 1.72 22.30
N GLY A 200 13.80 2.15 23.25
CA GLY A 200 12.96 1.28 24.06
C GLY A 200 11.51 1.21 23.57
N MET A 201 10.75 0.26 24.14
CA MET A 201 9.32 0.07 23.86
C MET A 201 8.49 1.36 23.98
N PRO A 202 8.68 2.21 25.02
CA PRO A 202 7.92 3.45 25.13
C PRO A 202 8.19 4.42 23.98
N ASN A 203 9.43 4.46 23.47
CA ASN A 203 9.81 5.35 22.36
C ASN A 203 9.08 4.94 21.08
N VAL A 204 9.06 3.64 20.75
CA VAL A 204 8.38 3.11 19.55
C VAL A 204 6.88 3.36 19.62
N ARG A 205 6.23 3.04 20.76
CA ARG A 205 4.77 3.24 20.91
C ARG A 205 4.38 4.71 20.83
N GLN A 206 5.14 5.59 21.48
CA GLN A 206 4.93 7.02 21.39
C GLN A 206 5.13 7.53 19.96
N ALA A 207 6.14 7.02 19.25
CA ALA A 207 6.41 7.36 17.86
C ALA A 207 5.28 6.94 16.94
N ALA A 208 4.84 5.68 17.03
CA ALA A 208 3.77 5.13 16.22
C ALA A 208 2.46 5.91 16.42
N ARG A 209 2.11 6.19 17.68
CA ARG A 209 0.96 7.03 18.02
C ARG A 209 1.06 8.41 17.38
N ARG A 210 2.21 9.07 17.54
CA ARG A 210 2.39 10.42 17.01
C ARG A 210 2.32 10.43 15.48
N TRP A 211 2.93 9.44 14.83
CA TRP A 211 2.86 9.27 13.39
C TRP A 211 1.40 9.14 12.93
N TYR A 212 0.62 8.29 13.60
CA TYR A 212 -0.82 8.14 13.35
C TYR A 212 -1.59 9.46 13.49
N LEU A 213 -1.42 10.19 14.60
CA LEU A 213 -2.16 11.44 14.85
C LEU A 213 -1.79 12.56 13.87
N GLN A 214 -0.53 12.62 13.43
CA GLN A 214 -0.07 13.67 12.53
C GLN A 214 -0.45 13.40 11.07
N ASP A 215 -0.44 12.15 10.63
CA ASP A 215 -0.60 11.77 9.21
C ASP A 215 -2.01 11.22 8.92
N LYS A 216 -2.46 10.23 9.70
CA LYS A 216 -3.67 9.45 9.41
C LYS A 216 -4.94 10.03 10.04
N GLU A 217 -4.86 10.56 11.27
CA GLU A 217 -6.03 11.14 11.96
C GLU A 217 -6.58 12.37 11.23
N ALA A 218 -5.73 13.19 10.63
CA ALA A 218 -6.16 14.37 9.86
C ALA A 218 -7.01 13.97 8.65
N ALA A 219 -6.62 12.90 7.94
CA ALA A 219 -7.35 12.38 6.80
C ALA A 219 -8.74 11.83 7.21
N VAL A 220 -8.80 11.07 8.30
CA VAL A 220 -10.08 10.53 8.82
C VAL A 220 -10.97 11.65 9.38
N SER A 221 -10.39 12.63 10.08
CA SER A 221 -11.15 13.72 10.71
C SER A 221 -11.78 14.68 9.71
N ALA A 222 -11.30 14.71 8.46
CA ALA A 222 -11.93 15.46 7.38
C ALA A 222 -13.33 14.93 7.03
N ASN A 223 -13.64 13.67 7.38
CA ASN A 223 -14.95 13.05 7.23
C ASN A 223 -15.49 12.61 8.61
N PRO A 224 -16.36 13.42 9.26
CA PRO A 224 -16.89 13.13 10.58
C PRO A 224 -17.60 11.78 10.68
N GLU A 225 -18.24 11.33 9.61
CA GLU A 225 -18.96 10.05 9.57
C GLU A 225 -17.99 8.86 9.49
N ALA A 226 -16.94 8.98 8.68
CA ALA A 226 -15.87 7.97 8.65
C ALA A 226 -15.20 7.86 10.02
N ARG A 227 -14.97 9.00 10.69
CA ARG A 227 -14.43 9.01 12.06
C ARG A 227 -15.36 8.32 13.07
N ALA A 228 -16.66 8.59 12.99
CA ALA A 228 -17.65 7.92 13.84
C ALA A 228 -17.67 6.41 13.61
N LEU A 229 -17.60 5.98 12.35
CA LEU A 229 -17.52 4.57 11.98
C LEU A 229 -16.23 3.93 12.50
N LEU A 230 -15.08 4.59 12.37
CA LEU A 230 -13.81 4.08 12.88
C LEU A 230 -13.85 3.85 14.40
N ASN A 231 -14.37 4.82 15.16
CA ASN A 231 -14.50 4.68 16.61
C ASN A 231 -15.41 3.50 16.97
N TRP A 232 -16.53 3.36 16.27
CA TRP A 232 -17.44 2.23 16.46
C TRP A 232 -16.79 0.88 16.12
N ILE A 233 -16.00 0.80 15.04
CA ILE A 233 -15.21 -0.38 14.68
C ILE A 233 -14.22 -0.72 15.80
N ILE A 234 -13.50 0.27 16.33
CA ILE A 234 -12.55 0.08 17.44
C ILE A 234 -13.27 -0.45 18.68
N ASP A 235 -14.44 0.09 19.01
CA ASP A 235 -15.23 -0.35 20.17
C ASP A 235 -15.71 -1.80 19.99
N GLU A 236 -16.33 -2.13 18.86
CA GLU A 236 -16.87 -3.48 18.62
C GLU A 236 -15.76 -4.54 18.47
N VAL A 237 -14.69 -4.23 17.74
CA VAL A 237 -13.66 -5.21 17.37
C VAL A 237 -12.59 -5.32 18.44
N ILE A 238 -12.06 -4.19 18.91
CA ILE A 238 -10.96 -4.19 19.88
C ILE A 238 -11.49 -4.32 21.30
N GLN A 239 -12.43 -3.47 21.70
CA GLN A 239 -12.91 -3.49 23.09
C GLN A 239 -13.86 -4.66 23.34
N GLY A 240 -14.76 -4.94 22.40
CA GLY A 240 -15.76 -6.01 22.50
C GLY A 240 -15.17 -7.40 22.31
N ARG A 241 -14.27 -7.59 21.33
CA ARG A 241 -13.75 -8.91 20.95
C ARG A 241 -12.27 -9.12 21.28
N ARG A 242 -11.54 -8.07 21.71
CA ARG A 242 -10.07 -8.11 21.89
C ARG A 242 -9.32 -8.60 20.65
N ALA A 243 -9.90 -8.37 19.48
CA ALA A 243 -9.34 -8.70 18.18
C ALA A 243 -8.87 -7.42 17.47
N ARG A 244 -8.14 -7.54 16.37
CA ARG A 244 -7.73 -6.39 15.53
C ARG A 244 -8.20 -6.50 14.08
N ALA A 245 -8.92 -7.57 13.73
CA ALA A 245 -9.52 -7.74 12.41
C ALA A 245 -11.00 -8.14 12.49
N PHE A 246 -11.69 -7.92 11.38
CA PHE A 246 -13.11 -8.20 11.20
C PHE A 246 -13.42 -8.56 9.75
N LEU A 247 -14.59 -9.15 9.52
CA LEU A 247 -15.07 -9.55 8.19
C LEU A 247 -16.21 -8.65 7.74
N LEU A 248 -16.14 -8.19 6.50
CA LEU A 248 -17.23 -7.50 5.81
C LEU A 248 -17.72 -8.33 4.63
N ARG A 249 -19.04 -8.35 4.43
CA ARG A 249 -19.66 -9.06 3.31
C ARG A 249 -19.39 -8.35 1.98
N GLN A 250 -19.00 -9.11 0.96
CA GLN A 250 -18.84 -8.58 -0.40
C GLN A 250 -20.20 -8.22 -1.01
N GLY A 251 -20.23 -7.09 -1.71
CA GLY A 251 -21.38 -6.69 -2.53
C GLY A 251 -22.52 -5.98 -1.79
N GLU A 252 -22.36 -5.61 -0.51
CA GLU A 252 -23.34 -4.75 0.16
C GLU A 252 -23.22 -3.28 -0.33
N PRO A 253 -24.24 -2.72 -1.00
CA PRO A 253 -24.10 -1.47 -1.74
C PRO A 253 -24.12 -0.19 -0.88
N MET A 254 -24.53 -0.24 0.39
CA MET A 254 -24.76 0.97 1.19
C MET A 254 -23.60 1.45 2.07
N ARG A 255 -22.45 0.75 2.14
CA ARG A 255 -21.33 1.17 3.02
C ARG A 255 -19.93 1.06 2.43
N SER A 256 -19.88 0.99 1.09
CA SER A 256 -18.65 1.07 0.30
C SER A 256 -17.85 2.33 0.63
N ASP A 257 -18.49 3.49 0.73
CA ASP A 257 -17.74 4.76 0.65
C ASP A 257 -17.08 5.17 1.97
N LEU A 258 -17.70 4.88 3.12
CA LEU A 258 -17.07 5.13 4.42
C LEU A 258 -15.94 4.13 4.69
N ILE A 259 -16.15 2.84 4.42
CA ILE A 259 -15.09 1.83 4.54
C ILE A 259 -13.95 2.13 3.56
N ARG A 260 -14.28 2.50 2.32
CA ARG A 260 -13.30 2.95 1.32
C ARG A 260 -12.58 4.21 1.80
N SER A 261 -13.26 5.18 2.40
CA SER A 261 -12.62 6.36 2.97
C SER A 261 -11.65 6.01 4.09
N LEU A 262 -11.96 5.03 4.93
CA LEU A 262 -11.08 4.55 5.99
C LEU A 262 -9.88 3.74 5.44
N TYR A 263 -10.11 2.95 4.39
CA TYR A 263 -9.06 2.26 3.65
C TYR A 263 -8.11 3.23 2.93
N ASP A 264 -8.66 4.23 2.23
CA ASP A 264 -7.92 5.28 1.54
C ASP A 264 -7.12 6.16 2.53
N ALA A 265 -7.67 6.39 3.72
CA ALA A 265 -6.96 7.04 4.82
C ALA A 265 -5.90 6.14 5.49
N ARG A 266 -5.74 4.89 5.04
CA ARG A 266 -4.80 3.87 5.55
C ARG A 266 -4.99 3.57 7.04
N VAL A 267 -6.22 3.65 7.55
CA VAL A 267 -6.55 3.27 8.94
C VAL A 267 -7.24 1.90 9.03
N LEU A 268 -7.60 1.34 7.87
CA LEU A 268 -8.02 -0.04 7.69
C LEU A 268 -7.23 -0.66 6.53
N HIS A 269 -6.83 -1.92 6.69
CA HIS A 269 -6.06 -2.68 5.69
C HIS A 269 -6.84 -3.93 5.29
N VAL A 270 -6.80 -4.31 4.02
CA VAL A 270 -7.41 -5.58 3.57
C VAL A 270 -6.35 -6.67 3.65
N ILE A 271 -6.62 -7.72 4.43
CA ILE A 271 -5.70 -8.84 4.64
C ILE A 271 -5.99 -10.00 3.68
N LYS A 272 -7.26 -10.25 3.37
CA LYS A 272 -7.66 -11.36 2.48
C LYS A 272 -9.03 -11.07 1.88
N LYS A 273 -9.19 -11.33 0.58
CA LYS A 273 -10.47 -11.17 -0.13
C LYS A 273 -11.15 -12.50 -0.39
N GLY A 274 -12.48 -12.47 -0.50
CA GLY A 274 -13.26 -13.60 -1.01
C GLY A 274 -13.28 -14.84 -0.11
N VAL A 275 -13.09 -14.68 1.20
CA VAL A 275 -13.16 -15.79 2.15
C VAL A 275 -14.61 -16.27 2.29
N SER A 276 -14.81 -17.58 2.36
CA SER A 276 -16.13 -18.19 2.56
C SER A 276 -16.32 -18.60 4.02
N SER A 277 -17.50 -18.35 4.55
CA SER A 277 -17.98 -18.96 5.79
C SER A 277 -18.94 -20.11 5.47
N ARG A 278 -18.86 -21.25 6.20
CA ARG A 278 -19.81 -22.37 6.01
C ARG A 278 -21.24 -21.98 6.36
N ASP A 279 -21.41 -21.08 7.31
CA ASP A 279 -22.73 -20.69 7.83
C ASP A 279 -23.48 -19.76 6.88
N HIS A 280 -22.74 -19.15 5.95
CA HIS A 280 -23.28 -18.29 4.90
C HIS A 280 -22.86 -18.84 3.53
N ALA A 281 -23.41 -20.00 3.17
CA ALA A 281 -23.18 -20.62 1.87
C ALA A 281 -23.49 -19.64 0.73
N GLY A 282 -22.54 -19.48 -0.20
CA GLY A 282 -22.65 -18.55 -1.33
C GLY A 282 -22.34 -17.09 -1.00
N VAL A 283 -22.03 -16.76 0.26
CA VAL A 283 -21.59 -15.42 0.67
C VAL A 283 -20.07 -15.39 0.78
N ARG A 284 -19.49 -14.32 0.28
CA ARG A 284 -18.06 -14.03 0.34
C ARG A 284 -17.83 -12.84 1.25
N PHE A 285 -16.73 -12.88 1.98
CA PHE A 285 -16.31 -11.81 2.87
C PHE A 285 -14.89 -11.36 2.53
N ASP A 286 -14.62 -10.10 2.83
CA ASP A 286 -13.28 -9.53 2.85
C ASP A 286 -12.86 -9.32 4.30
N VAL A 287 -11.59 -9.61 4.60
CA VAL A 287 -10.98 -9.45 5.90
C VAL A 287 -10.30 -8.09 5.97
N TYR A 288 -10.70 -7.30 6.96
CA TYR A 288 -10.09 -6.01 7.26
C TYR A 288 -9.36 -6.08 8.60
N ALA A 289 -8.17 -5.49 8.68
CA ALA A 289 -7.44 -5.24 9.91
C ALA A 289 -7.43 -3.74 10.22
N ILE A 290 -7.48 -3.41 11.51
CA ILE A 290 -7.37 -2.05 12.01
C ILE A 290 -5.88 -1.69 12.09
N ASP A 291 -5.53 -0.48 11.62
CA ASP A 291 -4.17 0.05 11.69
C ASP A 291 -3.64 0.12 13.14
N TYR A 292 -2.38 -0.26 13.33
CA TYR A 292 -1.69 -0.27 14.62
C TYR A 292 -1.82 1.05 15.39
N GLY A 293 -1.74 2.18 14.68
CA GLY A 293 -1.85 3.52 15.25
C GLY A 293 -3.19 3.78 15.94
N CYS A 294 -4.27 3.14 15.48
CA CYS A 294 -5.61 3.27 16.05
C CYS A 294 -5.73 2.65 17.45
N TYR A 295 -4.86 1.70 17.82
CA TYR A 295 -5.00 0.94 19.06
C TYR A 295 -3.74 0.84 19.92
N VAL A 296 -2.64 1.48 19.51
CA VAL A 296 -1.37 1.47 20.27
C VAL A 296 -1.54 1.87 21.75
N GLU A 297 -2.45 2.80 22.06
CA GLU A 297 -2.75 3.20 23.45
C GLU A 297 -3.43 2.10 24.26
N LEU A 298 -4.20 1.23 23.60
CA LEU A 298 -4.93 0.15 24.24
C LEU A 298 -4.00 -0.99 24.67
N LEU A 299 -2.80 -1.10 24.08
CA LEU A 299 -1.80 -2.13 24.37
C LEU A 299 -1.28 -2.11 25.81
N THR A 300 -1.43 -1.00 26.53
CA THR A 300 -1.08 -0.90 27.96
C THR A 300 -2.27 -1.09 28.89
N THR A 301 -3.46 -1.40 28.35
CA THR A 301 -4.70 -1.54 29.11
C THR A 301 -5.19 -2.98 29.12
N ALA A 302 -6.21 -3.28 29.95
CA ALA A 302 -6.89 -4.58 29.93
C ALA A 302 -7.58 -4.89 28.59
N ARG A 303 -7.77 -3.88 27.73
CA ARG A 303 -8.40 -3.98 26.41
C ARG A 303 -7.41 -4.22 25.28
N ALA A 304 -6.14 -4.48 25.60
CA ALA A 304 -5.14 -4.82 24.59
C ALA A 304 -5.64 -5.98 23.72
N PRO A 305 -5.62 -5.84 22.37
CA PRO A 305 -5.89 -6.94 21.47
C PRO A 305 -4.98 -8.14 21.78
N ALA A 306 -5.55 -9.34 21.74
CA ALA A 306 -4.84 -10.58 22.04
C ALA A 306 -4.49 -11.40 20.79
N GLY A 307 -5.02 -11.04 19.62
CA GLY A 307 -4.61 -11.57 18.31
C GLY A 307 -5.44 -10.98 17.17
N LEU A 308 -5.23 -11.46 15.93
CA LEU A 308 -5.94 -11.00 14.74
C LEU A 308 -7.46 -11.23 14.87
N PHE A 309 -7.84 -12.44 15.26
CA PHE A 309 -9.23 -12.84 15.45
C PHE A 309 -9.48 -13.55 16.78
N GLU A 310 -10.68 -13.35 17.33
CA GLU A 310 -11.23 -14.15 18.42
C GLU A 310 -11.88 -15.41 17.82
N VAL A 311 -11.49 -16.58 18.33
CA VAL A 311 -12.02 -17.88 17.92
C VAL A 311 -12.82 -18.47 19.06
N ASP A 312 -14.04 -18.88 18.75
CA ASP A 312 -14.96 -19.49 19.70
C ASP A 312 -15.63 -20.70 19.02
N GLY A 313 -15.06 -21.89 19.25
CA GLY A 313 -15.55 -23.16 18.71
C GLY A 313 -15.63 -24.24 19.78
N ASP A 314 -16.38 -25.31 19.49
CA ASP A 314 -16.73 -26.37 20.46
C ASP A 314 -15.52 -27.03 21.16
N ASP A 315 -14.32 -27.01 20.54
CA ASP A 315 -13.07 -27.58 21.09
C ASP A 315 -11.92 -26.56 21.29
N VAL A 316 -12.02 -25.33 20.77
CA VAL A 316 -10.94 -24.33 20.82
C VAL A 316 -11.51 -22.93 21.05
N SER A 317 -11.19 -22.35 22.21
CA SER A 317 -11.38 -20.92 22.51
C SER A 317 -10.03 -20.23 22.62
N GLY A 318 -9.86 -19.09 21.97
CA GLY A 318 -8.58 -18.37 21.97
C GLY A 318 -8.47 -17.31 20.86
N PHE A 319 -7.22 -16.89 20.60
CA PHE A 319 -6.91 -15.91 19.56
C PHE A 319 -5.98 -16.53 18.51
N VAL A 320 -6.20 -16.18 17.25
CA VAL A 320 -5.36 -16.64 16.13
C VAL A 320 -4.83 -15.46 15.34
N GLU A 321 -3.59 -15.57 14.86
CA GLU A 321 -2.93 -14.54 14.06
C GLU A 321 -3.16 -14.70 12.56
N VAL A 322 -3.25 -15.94 12.09
CA VAL A 322 -3.62 -16.25 10.72
C VAL A 322 -4.66 -17.36 10.82
N PRO A 323 -5.89 -17.14 10.34
CA PRO A 323 -6.84 -18.23 10.23
C PRO A 323 -6.24 -19.29 9.32
N ALA A 324 -6.25 -20.55 9.75
CA ALA A 324 -6.20 -21.65 8.79
C ALA A 324 -7.25 -21.36 7.71
N ASP A 325 -7.11 -21.89 6.49
CA ASP A 325 -8.10 -21.72 5.41
C ASP A 325 -9.54 -22.04 5.86
N ASP A 326 -9.66 -22.70 7.00
CA ASP A 326 -10.85 -22.82 7.79
C ASP A 326 -11.25 -21.58 8.64
N TYR A 327 -11.84 -20.56 8.00
CA TYR A 327 -12.52 -19.43 8.67
C TYR A 327 -13.83 -19.83 9.38
N ARG A 328 -14.13 -21.13 9.55
CA ARG A 328 -15.39 -21.63 10.16
C ARG A 328 -15.58 -21.23 11.62
N SER A 329 -14.49 -21.01 12.36
CA SER A 329 -14.51 -20.79 13.80
C SER A 329 -14.60 -19.30 14.21
N ILE A 330 -14.69 -18.39 13.24
CA ILE A 330 -14.61 -16.94 13.45
C ILE A 330 -15.92 -16.20 13.13
N ARG A 331 -17.07 -16.83 13.45
CA ARG A 331 -18.40 -16.24 13.25
C ARG A 331 -18.54 -14.86 13.89
N ARG A 332 -17.95 -14.70 15.09
CA ARG A 332 -18.00 -13.46 15.88
C ARG A 332 -17.20 -12.32 15.27
N ALA A 333 -16.36 -12.57 14.27
CA ALA A 333 -15.60 -11.52 13.60
C ALA A 333 -16.36 -10.85 12.44
N ILE A 334 -17.50 -11.37 12.01
CA ILE A 334 -18.37 -10.66 11.05
C ILE A 334 -18.83 -9.36 11.71
N LEU A 335 -18.58 -8.24 11.03
CA LEU A 335 -19.02 -6.93 11.47
C LEU A 335 -20.27 -6.54 10.68
N ASP A 336 -21.42 -6.59 11.36
CA ASP A 336 -22.67 -6.14 10.79
C ASP A 336 -22.75 -4.63 10.89
N LEU A 337 -22.41 -3.96 9.79
CA LEU A 337 -22.45 -2.52 9.76
C LEU A 337 -23.88 -1.99 9.96
N ALA A 338 -24.96 -2.80 9.77
CA ALA A 338 -26.36 -2.39 9.95
C ALA A 338 -26.57 -1.71 11.30
N ARG A 339 -25.97 -2.31 12.34
CA ARG A 339 -26.01 -1.88 13.73
C ARG A 339 -25.47 -0.47 13.94
N PHE A 340 -24.45 -0.06 13.19
CA PHE A 340 -23.91 1.31 13.30
C PHE A 340 -24.94 2.39 12.93
N GLU A 341 -25.81 2.13 11.95
CA GLU A 341 -26.86 3.10 11.57
C GLU A 341 -28.03 3.07 12.54
N GLU A 342 -28.39 1.88 13.04
CA GLU A 342 -29.43 1.74 14.07
C GLU A 342 -29.05 2.46 15.36
N GLU A 343 -27.77 2.46 15.74
CA GLU A 343 -27.24 3.19 16.91
C GLU A 343 -27.13 4.71 16.67
N ARG A 344 -27.24 5.17 15.41
CA ARG A 344 -27.24 6.59 15.03
C ARG A 344 -28.64 7.18 14.81
N ALA A 345 -29.65 6.34 14.60
CA ALA A 345 -31.06 6.73 14.41
C ALA A 345 -31.75 7.01 15.75
#